data_AF-A0A1D2MWH3-F1
#
_entry.id   AF-A0A1D2MWH3-F1
#
_cell.length_a   1.000
_cell.length_b   1.000
_cell.length_c   1.000
_cell.angle_alpha   90.00
_cell.angle_beta   90.00
_cell.angle_gamma   90.00
#
_symmetry.space_group_name_H-M   'P 1'
#
loop_
_entity.id
_entity.type
_entity.pdbx_description
1 polymer ?
#
loop_
_entity_poly.entity_id
_entity_poly.type
_entity_poly.pdbx_seq_one_letter_code
_entity_poly.pdbx_strand_id
1 'polypeptide(L)'
;MSHEQGTTFSKHIATLLALHLALVSTIYPTIFAEDIHNESNKNFTSKSASTFIEVSNASDGVDVNGYIVYCPCMGRFGNQADQFLGALAFAKSVNRTLVLPAWVEYIPYKTGSIQVPFDKYFKPEAILPYHKVITMERFMTELAPKVWPPEKRFSFCYIQRGNGKGCDAKDGNPFGPFWDNYKVDFVGSEIFGPELHYLAIYKGNGKLSWQEKYPGDTWPVLAFVGPPSGFPVESTNVHLQEYLVWQDDIEKKSRDFISSLPKGPFIGIHLRNGADWSRACELVDGTQTHLFSSPQCLGYHQENGKLTAEMCYPSTSTIIKQLKRAVKKINATSIFVASDRNHLITDLNTALQNLNVVVRKLPYDSPHVDLAVLGRSNLFIGNCVSSFSAFVKRSRDVHGFASEFWGYPPDLRRIKNEIRQNELDHDEL
;
A
#
# COMPACT_ATOMS: atom_id res chain seq x y z
N MET A 1 -17.96 33.20 -53.23
CA MET A 1 -18.91 32.36 -52.48
C MET A 1 -18.13 31.53 -51.47
N SER A 2 -17.89 32.04 -50.27
CA SER A 2 -17.26 31.29 -49.17
C SER A 2 -17.34 32.06 -47.85
N HIS A 3 -18.56 32.43 -47.44
CA HIS A 3 -18.82 33.05 -46.14
C HIS A 3 -20.13 32.48 -45.57
N GLU A 4 -20.20 31.15 -45.35
CA GLU A 4 -21.42 30.56 -44.77
C GLU A 4 -21.26 29.20 -44.07
N GLN A 5 -20.05 28.84 -43.60
CA GLN A 5 -19.83 27.58 -42.85
C GLN A 5 -19.38 27.75 -41.39
N GLY A 6 -19.23 28.98 -40.89
CA GLY A 6 -18.77 29.25 -39.51
C GLY A 6 -19.87 29.35 -38.44
N THR A 7 -21.14 29.50 -38.82
CA THR A 7 -22.23 29.88 -37.89
C THR A 7 -23.08 28.71 -37.42
N THR A 8 -23.01 27.54 -38.06
CA THR A 8 -23.79 26.35 -37.72
C THR A 8 -23.13 25.48 -36.64
N PHE A 9 -21.80 25.44 -36.59
CA PHE A 9 -21.06 24.62 -35.61
C PHE A 9 -21.10 25.19 -34.19
N SER A 10 -21.09 26.53 -34.06
CA SER A 10 -21.16 27.22 -32.77
C SER A 10 -22.54 27.09 -32.08
N LYS A 11 -23.63 26.99 -32.87
CA LYS A 11 -24.99 26.81 -32.33
C LYS A 11 -25.22 25.41 -31.73
N HIS A 12 -24.58 24.37 -32.28
CA HIS A 12 -24.70 23.01 -31.75
C HIS A 12 -24.00 22.82 -30.40
N ILE A 13 -22.83 23.46 -30.21
CA ILE A 13 -22.09 23.41 -28.94
C ILE A 13 -22.84 24.18 -27.84
N ALA A 14 -23.43 25.34 -28.15
CA ALA A 14 -24.22 26.11 -27.20
C ALA A 14 -25.48 25.36 -26.73
N THR A 15 -26.10 24.57 -27.61
CA THR A 15 -27.30 23.78 -27.28
C THR A 15 -26.96 22.56 -26.41
N LEU A 16 -25.81 21.93 -26.65
CA LEU A 16 -25.30 20.83 -25.83
C LEU A 16 -24.85 21.27 -24.42
N LEU A 17 -24.25 22.46 -24.28
CA LEU A 17 -23.92 23.03 -22.97
C LEU A 17 -25.17 23.42 -22.16
N ALA A 18 -26.20 23.95 -22.82
CA ALA A 18 -27.47 24.29 -22.16
C ALA A 18 -28.22 23.04 -21.65
N LEU A 19 -28.17 21.92 -22.39
CA LEU A 19 -28.75 20.65 -21.95
C LEU A 19 -28.00 20.04 -20.76
N HIS A 20 -26.67 20.18 -20.72
CA HIS A 20 -25.86 19.69 -19.59
C HIS A 20 -26.07 20.52 -18.32
N LEU A 21 -26.22 21.84 -18.43
CA LEU A 21 -26.51 22.72 -17.30
C LEU A 21 -27.93 22.53 -16.73
N ALA A 22 -28.91 22.13 -17.55
CA ALA A 22 -30.28 21.83 -17.10
C ALA A 22 -30.42 20.44 -16.42
N LEU A 23 -29.52 19.49 -16.72
CA LEU A 23 -29.49 18.17 -16.10
C LEU A 23 -28.74 18.15 -14.75
N VAL A 24 -27.84 19.10 -14.51
CA VAL A 24 -27.11 19.22 -13.24
C VAL A 24 -27.94 19.96 -12.17
N SER A 25 -28.94 20.76 -12.56
CA SER A 25 -29.81 21.49 -11.63
C SER A 25 -31.00 20.70 -11.09
N THR A 26 -31.20 19.45 -11.53
CA THR A 26 -32.37 18.62 -11.17
C THR A 26 -32.05 17.43 -10.25
N ILE A 27 -30.80 17.25 -9.78
CA ILE A 27 -30.39 16.08 -8.96
C ILE A 27 -29.74 16.46 -7.61
N TYR A 28 -29.91 17.69 -7.12
CA TYR A 28 -29.49 18.06 -5.76
C TYR A 28 -30.56 18.88 -5.02
N PRO A 29 -31.24 18.31 -4.00
CA PRO A 29 -31.84 19.13 -2.96
C PRO A 29 -30.76 19.45 -1.92
N THR A 30 -30.52 20.76 -1.80
CA THR A 30 -29.92 21.47 -0.69
C THR A 30 -30.47 21.02 0.67
N ILE A 31 -29.60 20.69 1.62
CA ILE A 31 -29.90 20.75 3.06
C ILE A 31 -28.70 21.38 3.77
N PHE A 32 -28.85 22.66 4.14
CA PHE A 32 -28.08 23.28 5.22
C PHE A 32 -28.95 24.34 5.93
N ALA A 33 -28.87 24.28 7.27
CA ALA A 33 -29.13 25.32 8.27
C ALA A 33 -30.58 25.62 8.72
N GLU A 34 -30.88 25.16 9.94
CA GLU A 34 -31.45 25.85 11.12
C GLU A 34 -32.06 24.74 12.01
N ASP A 35 -31.59 24.47 13.23
CA ASP A 35 -31.87 25.28 14.42
C ASP A 35 -30.82 25.11 15.54
N ILE A 36 -30.59 26.23 16.22
CA ILE A 36 -29.83 26.41 17.46
C ILE A 36 -30.84 26.52 18.62
N HIS A 37 -30.42 26.05 19.81
CA HIS A 37 -31.05 26.12 21.15
C HIS A 37 -32.06 25.00 21.51
N ASN A 38 -31.65 24.07 22.38
CA ASN A 38 -31.81 24.27 23.83
C ASN A 38 -30.99 23.25 24.66
N GLU A 39 -30.46 23.73 25.78
CA GLU A 39 -29.63 23.02 26.75
C GLU A 39 -30.41 21.96 27.55
N SER A 40 -29.75 20.87 27.94
CA SER A 40 -29.34 20.65 29.35
C SER A 40 -29.19 19.16 29.72
N ASN A 41 -27.99 18.85 30.23
CA ASN A 41 -27.66 17.86 31.27
C ASN A 41 -28.33 16.47 31.25
N LYS A 42 -27.52 15.45 30.94
CA LYS A 42 -27.42 14.23 31.76
C LYS A 42 -26.14 13.41 31.46
N ASN A 43 -25.20 13.51 32.40
CA ASN A 43 -24.21 12.53 32.85
C ASN A 43 -23.64 11.53 31.84
N PHE A 44 -22.40 11.81 31.42
CA PHE A 44 -21.49 10.89 30.75
C PHE A 44 -20.88 9.93 31.78
N THR A 45 -21.44 8.72 31.91
CA THR A 45 -20.72 7.58 32.49
C THR A 45 -20.13 6.75 31.36
N SER A 46 -18.81 6.66 31.31
CA SER A 46 -18.09 5.79 30.39
C SER A 46 -18.43 4.32 30.70
N LYS A 47 -19.14 3.68 29.77
CA LYS A 47 -19.10 2.24 29.62
C LYS A 47 -18.58 1.96 28.22
N SER A 48 -17.46 1.26 28.19
CA SER A 48 -16.91 0.61 27.00
C SER A 48 -18.03 -0.12 26.28
N ALA A 49 -18.45 0.40 25.12
CA ALA A 49 -19.36 -0.30 24.24
C ALA A 49 -18.50 -1.31 23.47
N SER A 50 -18.43 -2.54 23.99
CA SER A 50 -18.09 -3.70 23.19
C SER A 50 -19.17 -3.85 22.13
N THR A 51 -18.88 -3.37 20.92
CA THR A 51 -19.75 -3.54 19.77
C THR A 51 -19.75 -5.02 19.38
N PHE A 52 -20.81 -5.73 19.74
CA PHE A 52 -21.09 -7.06 19.19
C PHE A 52 -21.33 -6.89 17.68
N ILE A 53 -20.42 -7.44 16.88
CA ILE A 53 -20.63 -7.58 15.44
C ILE A 53 -21.25 -8.96 15.23
N GLU A 54 -22.48 -9.00 14.73
CA GLU A 54 -23.15 -10.23 14.31
C GLU A 54 -22.34 -10.92 13.21
N VAL A 55 -21.88 -12.13 13.51
CA VAL A 55 -21.28 -13.06 12.55
C VAL A 55 -22.43 -13.86 11.93
N SER A 56 -22.63 -13.69 10.63
CA SER A 56 -23.61 -14.44 9.85
C SER A 56 -23.30 -15.95 9.82
N ASN A 57 -24.32 -16.75 10.14
CA ASN A 57 -24.50 -18.19 9.92
C ASN A 57 -23.26 -19.09 10.06
N ALA A 58 -22.92 -19.38 11.31
CA ALA A 58 -22.14 -20.55 11.69
C ALA A 58 -22.62 -21.04 13.07
N SER A 59 -22.93 -22.32 13.21
CA SER A 59 -23.03 -22.95 14.53
C SER A 59 -21.70 -22.71 15.25
N ASP A 60 -21.74 -21.95 16.33
CA ASP A 60 -20.61 -21.55 17.20
C ASP A 60 -19.57 -20.56 16.62
N GLY A 61 -19.87 -19.85 15.52
CA GLY A 61 -19.00 -18.80 14.99
C GLY A 61 -17.77 -19.28 14.20
N VAL A 62 -17.72 -20.55 13.80
CA VAL A 62 -16.68 -21.15 12.96
C VAL A 62 -17.06 -21.06 11.46
N ASP A 63 -16.19 -20.50 10.62
CA ASP A 63 -16.41 -20.47 9.18
C ASP A 63 -16.24 -21.88 8.58
N VAL A 64 -17.33 -22.44 8.06
CA VAL A 64 -17.34 -23.77 7.43
C VAL A 64 -16.46 -23.87 6.18
N ASN A 65 -16.17 -22.74 5.53
CA ASN A 65 -15.22 -22.72 4.41
C ASN A 65 -13.77 -22.74 4.89
N GLY A 66 -13.53 -22.44 6.17
CA GLY A 66 -12.23 -22.39 6.82
C GLY A 66 -11.52 -21.04 6.69
N TYR A 67 -10.24 -21.04 7.06
CA TYR A 67 -9.42 -19.87 7.30
C TYR A 67 -8.15 -19.88 6.46
N ILE A 68 -7.60 -18.69 6.21
CA ILE A 68 -6.26 -18.50 5.66
C ILE A 68 -5.43 -17.76 6.69
N VAL A 69 -4.26 -18.30 7.00
CA VAL A 69 -3.28 -17.66 7.88
C VAL A 69 -1.94 -17.64 7.15
N TYR A 70 -1.15 -16.57 7.30
CA TYR A 70 0.14 -16.48 6.64
C TYR A 70 1.12 -15.61 7.41
N CYS A 71 2.41 -15.80 7.16
CA CYS A 71 3.43 -14.85 7.61
C CYS A 71 3.71 -13.78 6.54
N PRO A 72 3.65 -12.46 6.86
CA PRO A 72 4.15 -11.40 5.99
C PRO A 72 5.68 -11.33 6.05
N CYS A 73 6.33 -12.46 5.76
CA CYS A 73 7.74 -12.72 6.00
C CYS A 73 8.70 -12.15 4.94
N MET A 74 8.21 -11.38 3.96
CA MET A 74 9.03 -10.82 2.89
C MET A 74 9.10 -9.30 2.98
N GLY A 75 10.31 -8.78 3.21
CA GLY A 75 10.59 -7.34 3.22
C GLY A 75 10.07 -6.59 4.46
N ARG A 76 9.95 -5.27 4.32
CA ARG A 76 9.48 -4.34 5.38
C ARG A 76 8.01 -3.96 5.14
N PHE A 77 7.46 -3.08 5.97
CA PHE A 77 6.07 -2.63 5.92
C PHE A 77 5.50 -2.41 4.51
N GLY A 78 6.21 -1.67 3.64
CA GLY A 78 5.76 -1.43 2.27
C GLY A 78 5.55 -2.71 1.46
N ASN A 79 6.44 -3.70 1.57
CA ASN A 79 6.29 -5.01 0.90
C ASN A 79 5.14 -5.80 1.51
N GLN A 80 5.04 -5.81 2.84
CA GLN A 80 4.01 -6.54 3.58
C GLN A 80 2.61 -6.01 3.24
N ALA A 81 2.45 -4.68 3.18
CA ALA A 81 1.19 -4.04 2.80
C ALA A 81 0.85 -4.28 1.33
N ASP A 82 1.84 -4.31 0.43
CA ASP A 82 1.64 -4.68 -0.99
C ASP A 82 1.05 -6.09 -1.12
N GLN A 83 1.70 -7.06 -0.48
CA GLN A 83 1.32 -8.46 -0.54
C GLN A 83 0.01 -8.74 0.20
N PHE A 84 -0.28 -7.98 1.27
CA PHE A 84 -1.56 -8.06 1.98
C PHE A 84 -2.75 -7.83 1.03
N LEU A 85 -2.67 -6.88 0.10
CA LEU A 85 -3.76 -6.64 -0.86
C LEU A 85 -4.02 -7.88 -1.73
N GLY A 86 -2.97 -8.54 -2.20
CA GLY A 86 -3.10 -9.78 -2.96
C GLY A 86 -3.62 -10.94 -2.11
N ALA A 87 -3.16 -11.07 -0.86
CA ALA A 87 -3.64 -12.11 0.06
C ALA A 87 -5.12 -11.92 0.42
N LEU A 88 -5.58 -10.67 0.55
CA LEU A 88 -6.97 -10.31 0.76
C LEU A 88 -7.84 -10.69 -0.45
N ALA A 89 -7.37 -10.38 -1.67
CA ALA A 89 -8.04 -10.81 -2.89
C ALA A 89 -8.10 -12.34 -3.02
N PHE A 90 -7.00 -13.02 -2.69
CA PHE A 90 -6.94 -14.48 -2.69
C PHE A 90 -7.94 -15.09 -1.71
N ALA A 91 -8.00 -14.61 -0.46
CA ALA A 91 -8.94 -15.09 0.54
C ALA A 91 -10.40 -14.99 0.08
N LYS A 92 -10.75 -13.86 -0.57
CA LYS A 92 -12.07 -13.69 -1.18
C LYS A 92 -12.31 -14.68 -2.31
N SER A 93 -11.34 -14.88 -3.19
CA SER A 93 -11.46 -15.79 -4.33
C SER A 93 -11.67 -17.25 -3.93
N VAL A 94 -11.14 -17.67 -2.77
CA VAL A 94 -11.33 -19.02 -2.23
C VAL A 94 -12.41 -19.11 -1.14
N ASN A 95 -13.10 -18.00 -0.85
CA ASN A 95 -14.16 -17.86 0.15
C ASN A 95 -13.80 -18.31 1.58
N ARG A 96 -12.53 -18.13 1.98
CA ARG A 96 -12.04 -18.46 3.33
C ARG A 96 -11.81 -17.21 4.15
N THR A 97 -12.20 -17.19 5.42
CA THR A 97 -11.94 -16.04 6.29
C THR A 97 -10.43 -15.77 6.38
N LEU A 98 -10.00 -14.53 6.11
CA LEU A 98 -8.59 -14.16 6.25
C LEU A 98 -8.27 -13.85 7.71
N VAL A 99 -7.30 -14.55 8.27
CA VAL A 99 -6.68 -14.20 9.54
C VAL A 99 -5.67 -13.08 9.27
N LEU A 100 -5.98 -11.88 9.75
CA LEU A 100 -5.16 -10.69 9.58
C LEU A 100 -3.81 -10.90 10.28
N PRO A 101 -2.69 -10.88 9.55
CA PRO A 101 -1.39 -11.15 10.15
C PRO A 101 -0.92 -9.98 11.01
N ALA A 102 -0.09 -10.26 12.00
CA ALA A 102 0.75 -9.21 12.58
C ALA A 102 1.77 -8.70 11.56
N TRP A 103 2.01 -7.40 11.58
CA TRP A 103 3.10 -6.76 10.86
C TRP A 103 4.44 -7.16 11.45
N VAL A 104 5.42 -7.41 10.60
CA VAL A 104 6.78 -7.76 11.02
C VAL A 104 7.65 -6.51 11.00
N GLU A 105 8.18 -6.12 12.16
CA GLU A 105 9.12 -5.01 12.26
C GLU A 105 10.51 -5.46 12.70
N TYR A 106 11.51 -4.81 12.12
CA TYR A 106 12.92 -5.03 12.44
C TYR A 106 13.41 -3.82 13.23
N ILE A 107 13.65 -4.01 14.51
CA ILE A 107 14.16 -2.94 15.37
C ILE A 107 15.69 -2.91 15.21
N PRO A 108 16.27 -1.74 14.86
CA PRO A 108 17.72 -1.59 14.82
C PRO A 108 18.39 -2.09 16.11
N TYR A 109 19.49 -2.81 15.96
CA TYR A 109 20.28 -3.37 17.06
C TYR A 109 19.59 -4.45 17.91
N LYS A 110 18.37 -4.89 17.56
CA LYS A 110 17.76 -6.09 18.15
C LYS A 110 17.90 -7.28 17.21
N THR A 111 18.21 -8.43 17.78
CA THR A 111 18.13 -9.70 17.07
C THR A 111 16.66 -10.12 16.96
N GLY A 112 16.29 -10.70 15.82
CA GLY A 112 14.90 -11.09 15.58
C GLY A 112 14.03 -9.98 14.99
N SER A 113 12.78 -10.33 14.73
CA SER A 113 11.72 -9.39 14.37
C SER A 113 10.69 -9.35 15.49
N ILE A 114 9.91 -8.28 15.55
CA ILE A 114 8.72 -8.20 16.41
C ILE A 114 7.45 -8.33 15.57
N GLN A 115 6.40 -8.87 16.17
CA GLN A 115 5.10 -9.07 15.56
C GLN A 115 4.13 -8.03 16.15
N VAL A 116 3.79 -7.04 15.35
CA VAL A 116 2.88 -5.95 15.74
C VAL A 116 1.47 -6.31 15.28
N PRO A 117 0.47 -6.37 16.18
CA PRO A 117 -0.91 -6.69 15.81
C PRO A 117 -1.43 -5.85 14.64
N PHE A 118 -2.24 -6.45 13.77
CA PHE A 118 -2.79 -5.75 12.61
C PHE A 118 -3.54 -4.47 13.01
N ASP A 119 -4.34 -4.59 14.07
CA ASP A 119 -5.20 -3.57 14.64
C ASP A 119 -4.43 -2.48 15.39
N LYS A 120 -3.10 -2.58 15.50
CA LYS A 120 -2.26 -1.48 15.94
C LYS A 120 -2.26 -0.32 14.96
N TYR A 121 -2.37 -0.63 13.66
CA TYR A 121 -2.21 0.35 12.58
C TYR A 121 -3.47 0.57 11.78
N PHE A 122 -4.27 -0.46 11.57
CA PHE A 122 -5.47 -0.38 10.73
C PHE A 122 -6.70 -0.85 11.47
N LYS A 123 -7.89 -0.43 11.02
CA LYS A 123 -9.18 -0.82 11.55
C LYS A 123 -9.66 -2.11 10.88
N PRO A 124 -9.68 -3.28 11.55
CA PRO A 124 -10.13 -4.53 10.94
C PRO A 124 -11.55 -4.44 10.35
N GLU A 125 -12.44 -3.69 11.02
CA GLU A 125 -13.83 -3.49 10.61
C GLU A 125 -13.97 -2.81 9.24
N ALA A 126 -12.98 -2.02 8.82
CA ALA A 126 -12.99 -1.37 7.51
C ALA A 126 -12.82 -2.37 6.36
N ILE A 127 -12.36 -3.60 6.63
CA ILE A 127 -12.10 -4.63 5.62
C ILE A 127 -13.32 -5.55 5.43
N LEU A 128 -14.19 -5.63 6.44
CA LEU A 128 -15.39 -6.48 6.41
C LEU A 128 -16.30 -6.26 5.20
N PRO A 129 -16.49 -5.03 4.67
CA PRO A 129 -17.27 -4.82 3.45
C PRO A 129 -16.70 -5.54 2.22
N TYR A 130 -15.39 -5.79 2.19
CA TYR A 130 -14.76 -6.51 1.08
C TYR A 130 -14.82 -8.02 1.26
N HIS A 131 -14.42 -8.52 2.43
CA HIS A 131 -14.32 -9.95 2.73
C HIS A 131 -14.27 -10.23 4.24
N LYS A 132 -14.60 -11.48 4.62
CA LYS A 132 -14.53 -11.96 6.01
C LYS A 132 -13.09 -11.93 6.53
N VAL A 133 -12.88 -11.28 7.67
CA VAL A 133 -11.58 -11.21 8.35
C VAL A 133 -11.70 -11.42 9.85
N ILE A 134 -10.61 -11.88 10.48
CA ILE A 134 -10.45 -11.98 11.94
C ILE A 134 -9.00 -11.64 12.31
N THR A 135 -8.75 -11.03 13.48
CA THR A 135 -7.37 -10.79 13.93
C THR A 135 -6.66 -12.09 14.31
N MET A 136 -5.33 -12.16 14.12
CA MET A 136 -4.54 -13.32 14.53
C MET A 136 -4.72 -13.64 16.02
N GLU A 137 -4.73 -12.62 16.86
CA GLU A 137 -4.88 -12.74 18.32
C GLU A 137 -6.20 -13.44 18.67
N ARG A 138 -7.30 -12.99 18.07
CA ARG A 138 -8.63 -13.58 18.29
C ARG A 138 -8.72 -14.98 17.70
N PHE A 139 -8.21 -15.19 16.48
CA PHE A 139 -8.19 -16.51 15.86
C PHE A 139 -7.42 -17.53 16.71
N MET A 140 -6.20 -17.19 17.14
CA MET A 140 -5.35 -18.09 17.90
C MET A 140 -5.88 -18.39 19.31
N THR A 141 -6.62 -17.47 19.92
CA THR A 141 -7.18 -17.65 21.28
C THR A 141 -8.55 -18.33 21.28
N GLU A 142 -9.46 -17.96 20.38
CA GLU A 142 -10.85 -18.40 20.42
C GLU A 142 -11.15 -19.61 19.51
N LEU A 143 -10.47 -19.71 18.37
CA LEU A 143 -10.83 -20.64 17.29
C LEU A 143 -9.78 -21.71 17.04
N ALA A 144 -8.49 -21.36 16.99
CA ALA A 144 -7.41 -22.30 16.70
C ALA A 144 -7.40 -23.53 17.63
N PRO A 145 -7.68 -23.44 18.95
CA PRO A 145 -7.75 -24.64 19.79
C PRO A 145 -8.85 -25.63 19.37
N LYS A 146 -9.90 -25.16 18.68
CA LYS A 146 -11.05 -25.97 18.24
C LYS A 146 -10.85 -26.50 16.81
N VAL A 147 -10.43 -25.63 15.89
CA VAL A 147 -10.39 -25.93 14.45
C VAL A 147 -8.99 -26.22 13.91
N TRP A 148 -7.94 -25.87 14.66
CA TRP A 148 -6.53 -26.00 14.23
C TRP A 148 -5.60 -26.42 15.38
N PRO A 149 -5.87 -27.57 16.00
CA PRO A 149 -5.06 -28.08 17.11
C PRO A 149 -3.64 -28.44 16.62
N PRO A 150 -2.64 -28.51 17.51
CA PRO A 150 -1.22 -28.68 17.16
C PRO A 150 -0.94 -29.81 16.17
N GLU A 151 -1.61 -30.96 16.32
CA GLU A 151 -1.46 -32.15 15.48
C GLU A 151 -2.01 -32.00 14.04
N LYS A 152 -2.71 -30.90 13.74
CA LYS A 152 -3.27 -30.60 12.41
C LYS A 152 -2.60 -29.38 11.74
N ARG A 153 -1.48 -28.90 12.27
CA ARG A 153 -0.80 -27.70 11.75
C ARG A 153 0.14 -28.05 10.61
N PHE A 154 -0.37 -28.00 9.38
CA PHE A 154 0.43 -28.15 8.15
C PHE A 154 0.80 -26.77 7.59
N SER A 155 2.04 -26.65 7.14
CA SER A 155 2.53 -25.44 6.46
C SER A 155 2.36 -25.57 4.94
N PHE A 156 1.96 -24.49 4.26
CA PHE A 156 1.69 -24.47 2.83
C PHE A 156 2.75 -23.65 2.09
N CYS A 157 3.29 -24.21 1.01
CA CYS A 157 4.22 -23.53 0.12
C CYS A 157 4.08 -24.01 -1.33
N TYR A 158 4.48 -23.17 -2.28
CA TYR A 158 4.34 -23.47 -3.71
C TYR A 158 5.25 -24.63 -4.14
N ILE A 159 6.48 -24.64 -3.64
CA ILE A 159 7.51 -25.67 -3.86
C ILE A 159 8.26 -25.91 -2.55
N GLN A 160 8.93 -27.06 -2.46
CA GLN A 160 9.82 -27.35 -1.34
C GLN A 160 10.89 -26.27 -1.19
N ARG A 161 11.27 -25.98 0.07
CA ARG A 161 12.25 -24.96 0.45
C ARG A 161 13.39 -25.59 1.26
N GLY A 162 14.46 -24.81 1.42
CA GLY A 162 15.62 -25.11 2.27
C GLY A 162 16.21 -26.49 2.01
N ASN A 163 16.14 -27.38 3.01
CA ASN A 163 16.78 -28.70 2.97
C ASN A 163 16.01 -29.74 2.11
N GLY A 164 14.97 -29.31 1.39
CA GLY A 164 14.21 -30.17 0.47
C GLY A 164 13.27 -31.16 1.16
N LYS A 165 13.00 -30.99 2.47
CA LYS A 165 12.12 -31.88 3.24
C LYS A 165 10.69 -31.36 3.40
N GLY A 166 10.41 -30.11 3.00
CA GLY A 166 9.10 -29.50 3.16
C GLY A 166 9.13 -28.00 2.89
N CYS A 167 8.29 -27.26 3.60
CA CYS A 167 8.17 -25.82 3.43
C CYS A 167 9.14 -24.99 4.28
N ASP A 168 9.83 -25.60 5.24
CA ASP A 168 10.77 -24.95 6.18
C ASP A 168 10.18 -23.65 6.77
N ALA A 169 8.92 -23.75 7.21
CA ALA A 169 8.06 -22.60 7.55
C ALA A 169 8.57 -21.71 8.69
N LYS A 170 9.50 -22.22 9.49
CA LYS A 170 10.11 -21.54 10.65
C LYS A 170 11.61 -21.29 10.46
N ASP A 171 12.18 -21.59 9.29
CA ASP A 171 13.61 -21.43 9.07
C ASP A 171 13.98 -19.97 8.81
N GLY A 172 14.90 -19.45 9.62
CA GLY A 172 15.37 -18.06 9.57
C GLY A 172 14.44 -17.01 10.18
N ASN A 173 14.83 -15.75 10.00
CA ASN A 173 14.11 -14.56 10.47
C ASN A 173 13.54 -13.82 9.24
N PRO A 174 12.23 -13.51 9.21
CA PRO A 174 11.26 -13.49 10.31
C PRO A 174 10.40 -14.74 10.49
N PHE A 175 10.63 -15.79 9.72
CA PHE A 175 9.81 -17.01 9.70
C PHE A 175 9.62 -17.66 11.07
N GLY A 176 10.71 -18.04 11.74
CA GLY A 176 10.64 -18.68 13.07
C GLY A 176 9.96 -17.78 14.11
N PRO A 177 10.50 -16.57 14.38
CA PRO A 177 9.94 -15.64 15.35
C PRO A 177 8.45 -15.33 15.14
N PHE A 178 8.00 -15.22 13.88
CA PHE A 178 6.59 -14.95 13.59
C PHE A 178 5.67 -16.07 14.11
N TRP A 179 5.98 -17.33 13.79
CA TRP A 179 5.15 -18.46 14.23
C TRP A 179 5.33 -18.78 15.71
N ASP A 180 6.53 -18.57 16.26
CA ASP A 180 6.83 -18.70 17.70
C ASP A 180 6.00 -17.74 18.56
N ASN A 181 5.80 -16.51 18.09
CA ASN A 181 4.95 -15.51 18.77
C ASN A 181 3.52 -16.04 19.05
N TYR A 182 3.02 -16.94 18.18
CA TYR A 182 1.70 -17.56 18.31
C TYR A 182 1.75 -19.02 18.78
N LYS A 183 2.92 -19.51 19.21
CA LYS A 183 3.13 -20.91 19.65
C LYS A 183 2.68 -21.91 18.59
N VAL A 184 3.04 -21.63 17.33
CA VAL A 184 2.76 -22.49 16.18
C VAL A 184 4.00 -23.29 15.83
N ASP A 185 3.85 -24.60 15.92
CA ASP A 185 4.76 -25.60 15.33
C ASP A 185 3.99 -26.36 14.27
N PHE A 186 4.68 -26.69 13.17
CA PHE A 186 4.09 -27.42 12.06
C PHE A 186 4.50 -28.88 12.12
N VAL A 187 3.52 -29.78 11.96
CA VAL A 187 3.72 -31.24 11.94
C VAL A 187 4.03 -31.78 10.55
N GLY A 188 3.81 -30.96 9.51
CA GLY A 188 4.02 -31.35 8.12
C GLY A 188 3.96 -30.16 7.15
N SER A 189 4.07 -30.49 5.87
CA SER A 189 4.07 -29.52 4.77
C SER A 189 3.17 -29.99 3.63
N GLU A 190 2.44 -29.04 3.07
CA GLU A 190 1.61 -29.20 1.88
C GLU A 190 2.20 -28.39 0.72
N ILE A 191 2.54 -29.10 -0.36
CA ILE A 191 3.06 -28.51 -1.59
C ILE A 191 1.92 -28.40 -2.59
N PHE A 192 1.49 -27.17 -2.87
CA PHE A 192 0.32 -26.94 -3.72
C PHE A 192 0.67 -26.69 -5.20
N GLY A 193 1.92 -26.31 -5.51
CA GLY A 193 2.37 -26.12 -6.89
C GLY A 193 2.77 -27.44 -7.55
N PRO A 194 2.74 -27.51 -8.90
CA PRO A 194 2.29 -26.47 -9.84
C PRO A 194 0.77 -26.49 -10.11
N GLU A 195 0.03 -27.42 -9.50
CA GLU A 195 -1.41 -27.65 -9.75
C GLU A 195 -2.27 -26.44 -9.35
N LEU A 196 -1.92 -25.78 -8.24
CA LEU A 196 -2.58 -24.60 -7.73
C LEU A 196 -1.67 -23.36 -7.81
N HIS A 197 -2.31 -22.19 -7.95
CA HIS A 197 -1.65 -20.89 -7.96
C HIS A 197 -2.46 -19.88 -7.13
N TYR A 198 -1.78 -18.87 -6.58
CA TYR A 198 -2.41 -17.81 -5.77
C TYR A 198 -3.22 -16.82 -6.64
N LEU A 199 -2.86 -16.67 -7.91
CA LEU A 199 -3.70 -15.98 -8.90
C LEU A 199 -4.88 -16.88 -9.27
N ALA A 200 -5.88 -16.98 -8.39
CA ALA A 200 -7.07 -17.82 -8.54
C ALA A 200 -7.97 -17.47 -9.75
N ILE A 201 -7.54 -16.51 -10.59
CA ILE A 201 -8.26 -16.01 -11.78
C ILE A 201 -7.89 -16.78 -13.06
N TYR A 202 -6.95 -17.74 -13.03
CA TYR A 202 -6.71 -18.61 -14.18
C TYR A 202 -7.85 -19.62 -14.37
N LYS A 203 -8.96 -19.14 -14.94
CA LYS A 203 -10.00 -19.96 -15.58
C LYS A 203 -9.40 -20.53 -16.88
N GLY A 204 -8.99 -21.80 -16.86
CA GLY A 204 -8.71 -22.53 -18.09
C GLY A 204 -7.90 -23.83 -17.91
N ASN A 205 -8.54 -24.94 -18.31
CA ASN A 205 -7.97 -26.22 -18.76
C ASN A 205 -7.18 -27.07 -17.74
N GLY A 206 -7.87 -27.58 -16.71
CA GLY A 206 -7.39 -28.77 -15.97
C GLY A 206 -6.67 -28.52 -14.63
N LYS A 207 -6.87 -27.35 -14.01
CA LYS A 207 -6.42 -27.10 -12.63
C LYS A 207 -7.54 -27.37 -11.64
N LEU A 208 -7.24 -28.09 -10.56
CA LEU A 208 -8.13 -28.24 -9.40
C LEU A 208 -8.45 -26.86 -8.82
N SER A 209 -9.67 -26.66 -8.35
CA SER A 209 -9.98 -25.51 -7.50
C SER A 209 -9.35 -25.71 -6.11
N TRP A 210 -9.03 -24.60 -5.42
CA TRP A 210 -8.53 -24.67 -4.05
C TRP A 210 -9.51 -25.40 -3.13
N GLN A 211 -10.82 -25.27 -3.37
CA GLN A 211 -11.87 -25.93 -2.61
C GLN A 211 -11.93 -27.44 -2.84
N GLU A 212 -11.65 -27.92 -4.06
CA GLU A 212 -11.61 -29.37 -4.35
C GLU A 212 -10.40 -30.05 -3.69
N LYS A 213 -9.21 -29.44 -3.79
CA LYS A 213 -8.00 -30.03 -3.21
C LYS A 213 -7.95 -29.87 -1.69
N TYR A 214 -8.44 -28.74 -1.19
CA TYR A 214 -8.41 -28.39 0.23
C TYR A 214 -9.80 -27.93 0.69
N PRO A 215 -10.77 -28.85 0.87
CA PRO A 215 -12.10 -28.52 1.38
C PRO A 215 -12.05 -28.09 2.86
N GLY A 216 -12.99 -27.23 3.28
CA GLY A 216 -12.98 -26.59 4.61
C GLY A 216 -13.19 -27.53 5.80
N ASP A 217 -13.88 -28.66 5.58
CA ASP A 217 -14.15 -29.68 6.59
C ASP A 217 -12.89 -30.49 6.97
N THR A 218 -12.02 -30.74 6.00
CA THR A 218 -10.79 -31.53 6.14
C THR A 218 -9.58 -30.61 6.36
N TRP A 219 -9.59 -29.45 5.70
CA TRP A 219 -8.56 -28.43 5.77
C TRP A 219 -9.14 -27.11 6.28
N PRO A 220 -9.50 -27.02 7.58
CA PRO A 220 -10.11 -25.83 8.14
C PRO A 220 -9.17 -24.61 8.14
N VAL A 221 -7.85 -24.81 8.04
CA VAL A 221 -6.86 -23.73 8.00
C VAL A 221 -5.79 -24.01 6.95
N LEU A 222 -5.59 -23.04 6.05
CA LEU A 222 -4.48 -23.02 5.10
C LEU A 222 -3.41 -22.05 5.61
N ALA A 223 -2.30 -22.59 6.12
CA ALA A 223 -1.25 -21.82 6.79
C ALA A 223 -0.02 -21.63 5.89
N PHE A 224 0.06 -20.49 5.19
CA PHE A 224 1.09 -20.23 4.20
C PHE A 224 2.38 -19.67 4.82
N VAL A 225 3.52 -20.20 4.37
CA VAL A 225 4.84 -19.72 4.82
C VAL A 225 5.16 -18.28 4.42
N GLY A 226 4.45 -17.76 3.42
CA GLY A 226 4.50 -16.38 2.95
C GLY A 226 3.12 -15.94 2.46
N PRO A 227 2.94 -14.68 2.08
CA PRO A 227 1.65 -14.21 1.58
C PRO A 227 1.26 -14.98 0.30
N PRO A 228 0.03 -15.49 0.18
CA PRO A 228 -0.45 -16.11 -1.06
C PRO A 228 -0.78 -15.03 -2.10
N SER A 229 0.25 -14.32 -2.58
CA SER A 229 0.16 -13.18 -3.48
C SER A 229 1.47 -12.88 -4.20
N GLY A 230 1.39 -12.22 -5.36
CA GLY A 230 2.55 -11.63 -6.04
C GLY A 230 3.13 -10.42 -5.32
N PHE A 231 4.36 -10.05 -5.68
CA PHE A 231 4.99 -8.78 -5.36
C PHE A 231 5.76 -8.26 -6.59
N PRO A 232 5.52 -7.03 -7.06
CA PRO A 232 4.54 -6.06 -6.55
C PRO A 232 3.09 -6.57 -6.69
N VAL A 233 2.16 -5.90 -5.99
CA VAL A 233 0.72 -6.18 -6.06
C VAL A 233 0.24 -6.09 -7.50
N GLU A 234 -0.63 -7.02 -7.91
CA GLU A 234 -1.28 -6.99 -9.23
C GLU A 234 -2.14 -5.74 -9.42
N SER A 235 -2.19 -5.23 -10.66
CA SER A 235 -2.95 -4.02 -11.01
C SER A 235 -4.43 -4.11 -10.61
N THR A 236 -5.02 -5.31 -10.71
CA THR A 236 -6.40 -5.61 -10.35
C THR A 236 -6.67 -5.51 -8.85
N ASN A 237 -5.65 -5.59 -7.99
CA ASN A 237 -5.80 -5.58 -6.53
C ASN A 237 -5.37 -4.25 -5.89
N VAL A 238 -4.84 -3.30 -6.66
CA VAL A 238 -4.38 -1.99 -6.17
C VAL A 238 -5.48 -1.21 -5.45
N HIS A 239 -6.71 -1.28 -5.95
CA HIS A 239 -7.87 -0.57 -5.40
C HIS A 239 -8.21 -0.98 -3.97
N LEU A 240 -7.81 -2.19 -3.53
CA LEU A 240 -8.08 -2.72 -2.20
C LEU A 240 -7.41 -1.91 -1.07
N GLN A 241 -6.51 -0.99 -1.42
CA GLN A 241 -5.97 -0.01 -0.48
C GLN A 241 -7.08 0.82 0.20
N GLU A 242 -8.26 0.97 -0.41
CA GLU A 242 -9.41 1.66 0.18
C GLU A 242 -9.83 1.07 1.54
N TYR A 243 -9.60 -0.23 1.76
CA TYR A 243 -9.98 -0.94 3.00
C TYR A 243 -8.93 -0.83 4.11
N LEU A 244 -7.74 -0.28 3.81
CA LEU A 244 -6.69 -0.04 4.81
C LEU A 244 -6.87 1.32 5.47
N VAL A 245 -7.84 1.40 6.39
CA VAL A 245 -8.17 2.60 7.16
C VAL A 245 -7.32 2.66 8.42
N TRP A 246 -6.57 3.75 8.60
CA TRP A 246 -5.71 3.98 9.77
C TRP A 246 -6.49 3.96 11.10
N GLN A 247 -5.83 3.50 12.16
CA GLN A 247 -6.31 3.64 13.52
C GLN A 247 -6.37 5.10 13.98
N ASP A 248 -7.27 5.38 14.94
CA ASP A 248 -7.57 6.75 15.39
C ASP A 248 -6.34 7.49 15.95
N ASP A 249 -5.42 6.77 16.60
CA ASP A 249 -4.18 7.35 17.12
C ASP A 249 -3.25 7.85 16.00
N ILE A 250 -3.08 7.09 14.91
CA ILE A 250 -2.27 7.49 13.75
C ILE A 250 -2.94 8.66 13.04
N GLU A 251 -4.25 8.56 12.82
CA GLU A 251 -5.08 9.60 12.25
C GLU A 251 -4.96 10.92 13.03
N LYS A 252 -5.07 10.85 14.36
CA LYS A 252 -4.93 12.01 15.24
C LYS A 252 -3.53 12.61 15.14
N LYS A 253 -2.47 11.80 15.27
CA LYS A 253 -1.07 12.27 15.18
C LYS A 253 -0.77 12.94 13.83
N SER A 254 -1.29 12.37 12.74
CA SER A 254 -1.17 12.94 11.40
C SER A 254 -1.83 14.32 11.32
N ARG A 255 -3.09 14.44 11.79
CA ARG A 255 -3.82 15.72 11.80
C ARG A 255 -3.17 16.77 12.70
N ASP A 256 -2.73 16.38 13.89
CA ASP A 256 -2.05 17.26 14.84
C ASP A 256 -0.77 17.82 14.20
N PHE A 257 0.04 16.99 13.54
CA PHE A 257 1.21 17.45 12.83
C PHE A 257 0.86 18.41 11.69
N ILE A 258 -0.11 18.06 10.84
CA ILE A 258 -0.53 18.91 9.71
C ILE A 258 -1.05 20.26 10.21
N SER A 259 -1.78 20.30 11.33
CA SER A 259 -2.28 21.53 11.93
C SER A 259 -1.18 22.47 12.43
N SER A 260 0.02 21.94 12.68
CA SER A 260 1.20 22.73 13.07
C SER A 260 1.93 23.38 11.89
N LEU A 261 1.59 23.00 10.65
CA LEU A 261 2.16 23.60 9.45
C LEU A 261 1.56 24.99 9.17
N PRO A 262 2.29 25.88 8.47
CA PRO A 262 1.73 27.13 7.99
C PRO A 262 0.44 26.90 7.20
N LYS A 263 -0.59 27.72 7.45
CA LYS A 263 -1.87 27.64 6.74
C LYS A 263 -1.63 27.72 5.23
N GLY A 264 -2.14 26.74 4.48
CA GLY A 264 -2.05 26.67 3.03
C GLY A 264 -1.74 25.27 2.52
N PRO A 265 -1.59 25.09 1.20
CA PRO A 265 -1.25 23.81 0.62
C PRO A 265 0.14 23.35 1.05
N PHE A 266 0.30 22.05 1.30
CA PHE A 266 1.61 21.45 1.58
C PHE A 266 1.94 20.31 0.62
N ILE A 267 3.24 20.19 0.32
CA ILE A 267 3.78 19.10 -0.48
C ILE A 267 4.31 18.03 0.47
N GLY A 268 3.87 16.79 0.30
CA GLY A 268 4.45 15.64 0.99
C GLY A 268 5.51 15.01 0.09
N ILE A 269 6.71 14.76 0.61
CA ILE A 269 7.75 14.07 -0.13
C ILE A 269 8.30 12.86 0.60
N HIS A 270 8.61 11.82 -0.17
CA HIS A 270 9.30 10.64 0.34
C HIS A 270 10.70 10.56 -0.28
N LEU A 271 11.72 10.58 0.59
CA LEU A 271 13.13 10.44 0.24
C LEU A 271 13.64 9.08 0.72
N ARG A 272 13.72 8.13 -0.21
CA ARG A 272 14.30 6.81 0.03
C ARG A 272 15.78 6.85 -0.35
N ASN A 273 16.66 7.04 0.63
CA ASN A 273 18.10 7.27 0.45
C ASN A 273 18.99 6.56 1.49
N GLY A 274 18.48 5.47 2.09
CA GLY A 274 19.26 4.53 2.88
C GLY A 274 20.40 3.87 2.08
N ALA A 275 21.44 3.42 2.78
CA ALA A 275 22.60 2.76 2.16
C ALA A 275 22.27 1.40 1.54
N ASP A 276 21.24 0.71 2.06
CA ASP A 276 20.66 -0.47 1.42
C ASP A 276 19.99 -0.12 0.09
N TRP A 277 19.36 1.05 0.03
CA TRP A 277 18.62 1.50 -1.14
C TRP A 277 19.53 1.93 -2.29
N SER A 278 20.64 2.63 -2.01
CA SER A 278 21.60 3.02 -3.06
C SER A 278 22.12 1.79 -3.82
N ARG A 279 22.48 0.72 -3.09
CA ARG A 279 22.92 -0.55 -3.69
C ARG A 279 21.83 -1.25 -4.50
N ALA A 280 20.58 -1.20 -4.04
CA ALA A 280 19.47 -1.74 -4.84
C ALA A 280 19.28 -0.97 -6.16
N CYS A 281 19.54 0.34 -6.16
CA CYS A 281 19.43 1.18 -7.35
C CYS A 281 20.63 1.09 -8.30
N GLU A 282 21.80 0.61 -7.85
CA GLU A 282 22.93 0.28 -8.73
C GLU A 282 22.58 -0.84 -9.73
N LEU A 283 21.58 -1.68 -9.40
CA LEU A 283 21.04 -2.71 -10.29
C LEU A 283 20.14 -2.14 -11.40
N VAL A 284 19.92 -0.83 -11.45
CA VAL A 284 19.16 -0.18 -12.53
C VAL A 284 20.15 0.30 -13.59
N ASP A 285 20.54 -0.62 -14.48
CA ASP A 285 21.50 -0.37 -15.56
C ASP A 285 20.84 0.03 -16.90
N GLY A 286 19.50 0.09 -16.92
CA GLY A 286 18.71 0.45 -18.10
C GLY A 286 18.21 -0.74 -18.93
N THR A 287 18.59 -1.97 -18.57
CA THR A 287 18.06 -3.21 -19.17
C THR A 287 16.84 -3.74 -18.43
N GLN A 288 16.70 -3.43 -17.14
CA GLN A 288 15.59 -3.93 -16.32
C GLN A 288 14.28 -3.28 -16.72
N THR A 289 13.24 -4.11 -16.87
CA THR A 289 11.91 -3.61 -17.21
C THR A 289 11.21 -3.00 -15.99
N HIS A 290 11.30 -3.71 -14.86
CA HIS A 290 10.73 -3.31 -13.58
C HIS A 290 11.67 -3.62 -12.42
N LEU A 291 11.53 -2.84 -11.36
CA LEU A 291 12.15 -3.11 -10.06
C LEU A 291 11.13 -2.76 -8.97
N PHE A 292 10.86 -3.71 -8.08
CA PHE A 292 9.92 -3.55 -6.97
C PHE A 292 8.60 -2.90 -7.41
N SER A 293 8.25 -1.73 -6.88
CA SER A 293 6.99 -1.05 -7.16
C SER A 293 7.04 -0.09 -8.34
N SER A 294 8.07 -0.17 -9.21
CA SER A 294 8.16 0.70 -10.39
C SER A 294 6.95 0.68 -11.35
N PRO A 295 6.12 -0.40 -11.43
CA PRO A 295 4.86 -0.34 -12.18
C PRO A 295 3.91 0.79 -11.75
N GLN A 296 4.01 1.31 -10.52
CA GLN A 296 3.14 2.39 -10.02
C GLN A 296 3.29 3.71 -10.80
N CYS A 297 4.43 3.91 -11.48
CA CYS A 297 4.65 5.06 -12.34
C CYS A 297 4.83 4.66 -13.81
N LEU A 298 5.50 3.54 -14.08
CA LEU A 298 5.80 3.09 -15.44
C LEU A 298 4.65 2.31 -16.10
N GLY A 299 3.65 1.91 -15.32
CA GLY A 299 2.61 0.96 -15.72
C GLY A 299 3.12 -0.49 -15.68
N TYR A 300 2.22 -1.48 -15.72
CA TYR A 300 2.55 -2.91 -15.56
C TYR A 300 3.13 -3.54 -16.82
N HIS A 301 3.01 -2.85 -17.95
CA HIS A 301 3.55 -3.23 -19.26
C HIS A 301 4.45 -2.12 -19.85
N GLN A 302 5.03 -1.27 -18.99
CA GLN A 302 5.90 -0.15 -19.37
C GLN A 302 5.24 0.91 -20.27
N GLU A 303 3.93 1.07 -20.12
CA GLU A 303 3.10 1.98 -20.90
C GLU A 303 3.60 3.44 -20.81
N ASN A 304 4.29 3.78 -19.71
CA ASN A 304 4.70 5.15 -19.39
C ASN A 304 6.22 5.37 -19.43
N GLY A 305 6.98 4.44 -20.01
CA GLY A 305 8.42 4.60 -20.26
C GLY A 305 9.30 3.60 -19.52
N LYS A 306 10.61 3.91 -19.47
CA LYS A 306 11.64 3.03 -18.91
C LYS A 306 12.10 3.47 -17.53
N LEU A 307 12.48 2.49 -16.71
CA LEU A 307 13.08 2.74 -15.41
C LEU A 307 14.49 3.36 -15.59
N THR A 308 14.79 4.40 -14.81
CA THR A 308 16.11 5.05 -14.83
C THR A 308 16.70 5.12 -13.42
N ALA A 309 18.02 5.20 -13.32
CA ALA A 309 18.71 5.35 -12.05
C ALA A 309 18.23 6.59 -11.28
N GLU A 310 17.94 7.70 -11.97
CA GLU A 310 17.41 8.93 -11.35
C GLU A 310 16.03 8.73 -10.71
N MET A 311 15.18 7.86 -11.27
CA MET A 311 13.88 7.53 -10.68
C MET A 311 14.01 6.65 -9.43
N CYS A 312 15.05 5.81 -9.38
CA CYS A 312 15.33 4.93 -8.25
C CYS A 312 16.05 5.65 -7.11
N TYR A 313 17.09 6.43 -7.44
CA TYR A 313 17.94 7.16 -6.51
C TYR A 313 18.18 8.60 -7.02
N PRO A 314 17.23 9.51 -6.83
CA PRO A 314 17.31 10.86 -7.38
C PRO A 314 18.43 11.66 -6.72
N SER A 315 19.14 12.43 -7.53
CA SER A 315 20.13 13.39 -7.07
C SER A 315 19.47 14.55 -6.32
N THR A 316 20.21 15.18 -5.42
CA THR A 316 19.76 16.39 -4.69
C THR A 316 19.36 17.50 -5.65
N SER A 317 20.04 17.63 -6.80
CA SER A 317 19.71 18.64 -7.82
C SER A 317 18.36 18.37 -8.48
N THR A 318 18.04 17.11 -8.80
CA THR A 318 16.73 16.70 -9.31
C THR A 318 15.62 16.96 -8.29
N ILE A 319 15.84 16.58 -7.02
CA ILE A 319 14.90 16.82 -5.93
C ILE A 319 14.58 18.31 -5.81
N ILE A 320 15.61 19.16 -5.72
CA ILE A 320 15.45 20.62 -5.61
C ILE A 320 14.73 21.19 -6.83
N LYS A 321 15.10 20.76 -8.05
CA LYS A 321 14.50 21.25 -9.30
C LYS A 321 13.01 20.90 -9.39
N GLN A 322 12.63 19.67 -9.09
CA GLN A 322 11.22 19.25 -9.09
C GLN A 322 10.44 19.94 -7.98
N LEU A 323 11.00 20.07 -6.76
CA LEU A 323 10.36 20.80 -5.66
C LEU A 323 10.10 22.26 -5.97
N LYS A 324 11.06 22.99 -6.56
CA LYS A 324 10.85 24.39 -6.97
C LYS A 324 9.67 24.55 -7.94
N ARG A 325 9.48 23.57 -8.84
CA ARG A 325 8.35 23.56 -9.77
C ARG A 325 7.05 23.23 -9.05
N ALA A 326 7.06 22.22 -8.19
CA ALA A 326 5.91 21.78 -7.41
C ALA A 326 5.38 22.88 -6.46
N VAL A 327 6.29 23.59 -5.76
CA VAL A 327 5.94 24.71 -4.88
C VAL A 327 5.17 25.78 -5.65
N LYS A 328 5.68 26.18 -6.83
CA LYS A 328 5.01 27.18 -7.68
C LYS A 328 3.70 26.65 -8.26
N LYS A 329 3.64 25.36 -8.61
CA LYS A 329 2.47 24.72 -9.24
C LYS A 329 1.23 24.79 -8.34
N ILE A 330 1.40 24.59 -7.03
CA ILE A 330 0.26 24.56 -6.08
C ILE A 330 0.27 25.72 -5.09
N ASN A 331 1.18 26.69 -5.24
CA ASN A 331 1.43 27.76 -4.26
C ASN A 331 1.60 27.20 -2.84
N ALA A 332 2.47 26.19 -2.69
CA ALA A 332 2.68 25.52 -1.41
C ALA A 332 3.26 26.49 -0.39
N THR A 333 2.81 26.38 0.87
CA THR A 333 3.36 27.14 2.01
C THR A 333 4.34 26.30 2.83
N SER A 334 4.27 24.97 2.69
CA SER A 334 5.13 24.06 3.42
C SER A 334 5.43 22.77 2.66
N ILE A 335 6.52 22.12 3.06
CA ILE A 335 6.95 20.82 2.54
C ILE A 335 7.15 19.90 3.74
N PHE A 336 6.47 18.77 3.73
CA PHE A 336 6.69 17.67 4.66
C PHE A 336 7.63 16.64 4.05
N VAL A 337 8.66 16.25 4.79
CA VAL A 337 9.66 15.27 4.36
C VAL A 337 9.59 14.03 5.24
N ALA A 338 9.34 12.88 4.61
CA ALA A 338 9.56 11.55 5.17
C ALA A 338 10.81 10.93 4.54
N SER A 339 11.71 10.38 5.36
CA SER A 339 12.90 9.70 4.87
C SER A 339 13.30 8.54 5.75
N ASP A 340 13.88 7.51 5.13
CA ASP A 340 14.48 6.38 5.82
C ASP A 340 15.88 6.67 6.39
N ARG A 341 16.51 7.78 5.97
CA ARG A 341 17.84 8.17 6.46
C ARG A 341 18.03 9.69 6.48
N ASN A 342 18.21 10.31 5.32
CA ASN A 342 18.55 11.74 5.23
C ASN A 342 17.36 12.55 4.70
N HIS A 343 16.83 13.41 5.56
CA HIS A 343 15.69 14.27 5.25
C HIS A 343 16.06 15.52 4.42
N LEU A 344 17.34 15.77 4.14
CA LEU A 344 17.84 16.93 3.36
C LEU A 344 17.33 18.29 3.87
N ILE A 345 16.96 18.41 5.15
CA ILE A 345 16.31 19.62 5.69
C ILE A 345 17.15 20.87 5.44
N THR A 346 18.45 20.82 5.71
CA THR A 346 19.37 21.95 5.52
C THR A 346 19.50 22.36 4.04
N ASP A 347 19.69 21.38 3.15
CA ASP A 347 19.84 21.62 1.72
C ASP A 347 18.55 22.19 1.12
N LEU A 348 17.40 21.66 1.53
CA LEU A 348 16.09 22.11 1.06
C LEU A 348 15.76 23.52 1.56
N ASN A 349 16.00 23.82 2.84
CA ASN A 349 15.79 25.17 3.37
C ASN A 349 16.65 26.20 2.63
N THR A 350 17.92 25.87 2.40
CA THR A 350 18.85 26.75 1.65
C THR A 350 18.38 26.97 0.22
N ALA A 351 18.04 25.88 -0.49
CA ALA A 351 17.66 25.96 -1.90
C ALA A 351 16.30 26.64 -2.15
N LEU A 352 15.41 26.63 -1.16
CA LEU A 352 14.03 27.12 -1.27
C LEU A 352 13.78 28.43 -0.51
N GLN A 353 14.81 29.04 0.09
CA GLN A 353 14.70 30.28 0.89
C GLN A 353 13.93 31.41 0.18
N ASN A 354 14.09 31.55 -1.14
CA ASN A 354 13.44 32.60 -1.93
C ASN A 354 11.97 32.30 -2.29
N LEU A 355 11.44 31.13 -1.92
CA LEU A 355 10.07 30.72 -2.19
C LEU A 355 9.16 30.85 -0.96
N ASN A 356 9.69 31.31 0.18
CA ASN A 356 8.94 31.50 1.43
C ASN A 356 8.15 30.25 1.86
N VAL A 357 8.77 29.06 1.72
CA VAL A 357 8.19 27.77 2.12
C VAL A 357 8.91 27.20 3.32
N VAL A 358 8.16 26.59 4.23
CA VAL A 358 8.72 25.95 5.43
C VAL A 358 8.91 24.45 5.19
N VAL A 359 10.12 23.93 5.36
CA VAL A 359 10.41 22.50 5.26
C VAL A 359 10.41 21.86 6.65
N ARG A 360 9.64 20.78 6.83
CA ARG A 360 9.45 20.09 8.12
C ARG A 360 9.52 18.57 7.94
N LYS A 361 9.97 17.90 8.99
CA LYS A 361 9.84 16.45 9.20
C LYS A 361 9.12 16.19 10.52
N LEU A 362 8.70 14.95 10.75
CA LEU A 362 8.23 14.58 12.08
C LEU A 362 9.34 14.77 13.13
N PRO A 363 9.00 15.24 14.35
CA PRO A 363 9.97 15.40 15.43
C PRO A 363 10.37 14.06 16.08
N TYR A 364 9.70 12.97 15.71
CA TYR A 364 9.94 11.61 16.18
C TYR A 364 9.84 10.63 15.00
N ASP A 365 10.41 9.44 15.16
CA ASP A 365 10.36 8.41 14.12
C ASP A 365 9.03 7.65 14.18
N SER A 366 8.24 7.75 13.12
CA SER A 366 7.01 6.98 12.99
C SER A 366 6.64 6.81 11.51
N PRO A 367 7.06 5.71 10.87
CA PRO A 367 6.81 5.50 9.45
C PRO A 367 5.31 5.45 9.12
N HIS A 368 4.48 4.95 10.03
CA HIS A 368 3.02 4.91 9.84
C HIS A 368 2.40 6.32 9.88
N VAL A 369 2.86 7.20 10.77
CA VAL A 369 2.41 8.60 10.78
C VAL A 369 2.96 9.35 9.57
N ASP A 370 4.20 9.08 9.14
CA ASP A 370 4.74 9.61 7.88
C ASP A 370 3.82 9.27 6.70
N LEU A 371 3.45 7.99 6.54
CA LEU A 371 2.53 7.56 5.47
C LEU A 371 1.18 8.26 5.55
N ALA A 372 0.61 8.41 6.75
CA ALA A 372 -0.66 9.09 6.95
C ALA A 372 -0.59 10.59 6.59
N VAL A 373 0.50 11.28 6.96
CA VAL A 373 0.73 12.69 6.59
C VAL A 373 0.96 12.82 5.08
N LEU A 374 1.77 11.95 4.46
CA LEU A 374 1.99 11.95 3.01
C LEU A 374 0.68 11.72 2.24
N GLY A 375 -0.16 10.78 2.71
CA GLY A 375 -1.48 10.49 2.14
C GLY A 375 -2.40 11.71 2.09
N ARG A 376 -2.28 12.62 3.06
CA ARG A 376 -3.06 13.86 3.18
C ARG A 376 -2.48 15.09 2.47
N SER A 377 -1.30 15.00 1.88
CA SER A 377 -0.67 16.15 1.22
C SER A 377 -1.49 16.67 0.03
N ASN A 378 -1.35 17.95 -0.30
CA ASN A 378 -2.00 18.51 -1.49
C ASN A 378 -1.35 17.99 -2.78
N LEU A 379 -0.03 17.77 -2.73
CA LEU A 379 0.74 17.09 -3.75
C LEU A 379 1.75 16.15 -3.08
N PHE A 380 1.76 14.89 -3.49
CA PHE A 380 2.76 13.92 -3.07
C PHE A 380 3.84 13.77 -4.14
N ILE A 381 5.12 13.78 -3.76
CA ILE A 381 6.22 13.37 -4.64
C ILE A 381 6.95 12.18 -4.02
N GLY A 382 6.79 11.02 -4.66
CA GLY A 382 7.31 9.75 -4.18
C GLY A 382 8.53 9.24 -4.94
N ASN A 383 9.14 8.20 -4.38
CA ASN A 383 10.09 7.36 -5.11
C ASN A 383 9.33 6.24 -5.85
N CYS A 384 9.46 6.16 -7.17
CA CYS A 384 8.68 5.22 -8.00
C CYS A 384 9.02 3.74 -7.73
N VAL A 385 10.24 3.42 -7.31
CA VAL A 385 10.66 2.04 -7.07
C VAL A 385 10.21 1.56 -5.67
N SER A 386 10.02 2.48 -4.73
CA SER A 386 9.71 2.16 -3.33
C SER A 386 8.26 1.70 -3.11
N SER A 387 8.10 0.54 -2.48
CA SER A 387 6.80 0.05 -1.99
C SER A 387 6.22 0.87 -0.84
N PHE A 388 7.06 1.62 -0.11
CA PHE A 388 6.60 2.60 0.88
C PHE A 388 5.90 3.80 0.21
N SER A 389 6.45 4.31 -0.90
CA SER A 389 5.74 5.29 -1.73
C SER A 389 4.48 4.71 -2.35
N ALA A 390 4.53 3.43 -2.76
CA ALA A 390 3.40 2.76 -3.40
C ALA A 390 2.18 2.70 -2.49
N PHE A 391 2.38 2.46 -1.19
CA PHE A 391 1.32 2.57 -0.19
C PHE A 391 0.62 3.94 -0.24
N VAL A 392 1.40 5.03 -0.21
CA VAL A 392 0.87 6.40 -0.28
C VAL A 392 0.16 6.64 -1.61
N LYS A 393 0.79 6.26 -2.73
CA LYS A 393 0.23 6.44 -4.07
C LYS A 393 -1.14 5.79 -4.19
N ARG A 394 -1.28 4.53 -3.77
CA ARG A 394 -2.57 3.82 -3.79
C ARG A 394 -3.60 4.49 -2.89
N SER A 395 -3.20 4.89 -1.68
CA SER A 395 -4.10 5.57 -0.74
C SER A 395 -4.59 6.90 -1.31
N ARG A 396 -3.74 7.61 -2.06
CA ARG A 396 -4.11 8.84 -2.75
C ARG A 396 -4.99 8.61 -3.96
N ASP A 397 -4.71 7.57 -4.74
CA ASP A 397 -5.48 7.23 -5.95
C ASP A 397 -6.94 6.92 -5.63
N VAL A 398 -7.21 6.15 -4.57
CA VAL A 398 -8.60 5.83 -4.14
C VAL A 398 -9.37 7.08 -3.68
N HIS A 399 -8.68 8.16 -3.31
CA HIS A 399 -9.27 9.45 -2.93
C HIS A 399 -9.15 10.52 -4.03
N GLY A 400 -8.60 10.19 -5.20
CA GLY A 400 -8.40 11.14 -6.30
C GLY A 400 -7.35 12.24 -6.04
N PHE A 401 -6.39 12.01 -5.14
CA PHE A 401 -5.36 12.99 -4.80
C PHE A 401 -4.12 12.91 -5.73
N ALA A 402 -3.57 14.08 -6.07
CA ALA A 402 -2.47 14.19 -7.04
C ALA A 402 -1.14 13.62 -6.52
N SER A 403 -0.43 12.85 -7.36
CA SER A 403 0.88 12.29 -7.03
C SER A 403 1.85 12.44 -8.21
N GLU A 404 3.11 12.70 -7.90
CA GLU A 404 4.24 12.76 -8.84
C GLU A 404 5.38 11.85 -8.33
N PHE A 405 6.38 11.62 -9.18
CA PHE A 405 7.54 10.81 -8.82
C PHE A 405 8.85 11.50 -9.19
N TRP A 406 9.89 11.22 -8.41
CA TRP A 406 11.23 11.71 -8.72
C TRP A 406 11.74 11.20 -10.06
N GLY A 407 12.37 12.08 -10.84
CA GLY A 407 12.95 11.72 -12.14
C GLY A 407 11.91 11.32 -13.21
N TYR A 408 10.60 11.45 -12.93
CA TYR A 408 9.52 11.07 -13.83
C TYR A 408 8.63 12.28 -14.21
N PRO A 409 8.16 12.38 -15.47
CA PRO A 409 8.52 11.54 -16.61
C PRO A 409 10.01 11.67 -16.96
N PRO A 410 10.64 10.62 -17.53
CA PRO A 410 12.05 10.63 -17.85
C PRO A 410 12.39 11.79 -18.81
N ASP A 411 13.49 12.50 -18.55
CA ASP A 411 13.97 13.55 -19.44
C ASP A 411 14.59 12.92 -20.69
N LEU A 412 13.79 12.79 -21.75
CA LEU A 412 14.19 12.17 -23.01
C LEU A 412 15.40 12.86 -23.67
N ARG A 413 15.68 14.14 -23.36
CA ARG A 413 16.89 14.82 -23.87
C ARG A 413 18.13 14.41 -23.09
N ARG A 414 18.00 14.25 -21.77
CA ARG A 414 19.10 13.80 -20.92
C ARG A 414 19.51 12.36 -21.25
N ILE A 415 18.53 11.48 -21.45
CA ILE A 415 18.77 10.08 -21.85
C ILE A 415 19.54 10.00 -23.17
N LYS A 416 19.16 10.80 -24.18
CA LYS A 416 19.89 10.84 -25.46
C LYS A 416 21.33 11.29 -25.31
N ASN A 417 21.61 12.23 -24.40
CA ASN A 417 22.96 12.70 -24.15
C ASN A 417 23.79 11.69 -23.36
N GLU A 418 23.20 10.99 -22.39
CA GLU A 418 23.87 9.92 -21.62
C GLU A 418 24.22 8.71 -22.50
N ILE A 419 23.31 8.29 -23.40
CA ILE A 419 23.61 7.23 -24.39
C ILE A 419 24.78 7.64 -25.28
N ARG A 420 24.75 8.87 -25.80
CA ARG A 420 25.83 9.37 -26.66
C ARG A 420 27.17 9.43 -25.94
N GLN A 421 27.18 9.75 -24.65
CA GLN A 421 28.41 9.80 -23.86
C GLN A 421 28.96 8.38 -23.60
N ASN A 422 28.10 7.42 -23.26
CA ASN A 422 28.53 6.03 -23.05
C ASN A 422 29.00 5.34 -24.34
N GLU A 423 28.45 5.72 -25.50
CA GLU A 423 28.94 5.27 -26.81
C GLU A 423 30.35 5.83 -27.09
N LEU A 424 30.59 7.11 -26.76
CA LEU A 424 31.91 7.74 -26.91
C LEU A 424 32.96 7.14 -25.96
N ASP A 425 32.57 6.83 -24.73
CA ASP A 425 33.48 6.24 -23.73
C ASP A 425 33.78 4.75 -24.03
N HIS A 426 32.94 4.07 -24.81
CA HIS A 426 33.18 2.70 -25.29
C HIS A 426 34.03 2.63 -26.57
N ASP A 427 34.06 3.69 -27.38
CA ASP A 427 34.91 3.79 -28.57
C ASP A 427 36.36 4.24 -28.25
N GLU A 428 36.64 4.64 -27.00
CA GLU A 428 37.98 5.04 -26.51
C GLU A 428 38.73 3.93 -25.73
N LEU A 429 38.18 2.70 -25.68
CA LEU A 429 38.83 1.47 -25.14
C LEU A 429 39.14 0.47 -26.26
#